data_AF-A0A5C5X0Z8-F1
#
_entry.id   AF-A0A5C5X0Z8-F1
#
_cell.length_a   1.000
_cell.length_b   1.000
_cell.length_c   1.000
_cell.angle_alpha   90.00
_cell.angle_beta   90.00
_cell.angle_gamma   90.00
#
_symmetry.space_group_name_H-M   'P 1'
#
loop_
_entity.id
_entity.type
_entity.pdbx_description
1 polymer ?
#
loop_
_entity_poly.entity_id
_entity_poly.type
_entity_poly.pdbx_seq_one_letter_code
_entity_poly.pdbx_strand_id
1 'polypeptide(L)'
;MQSLSTPTLRIRAVLAIAVALGGITDATSQDAQTQSPPSEIPIINTVIESWPVDAAMTRQQEQAIWKKLCQPYTPLATRIPLDRWVDSVASLCPLQIDRYSLEGIGLTADTELQFRLDRPPQPLLVHLLLALKPLECVLEIEHGVVQITTRDAAEYDLPMRLYDVSPLVDGSNAQERLAAAKLLIHTIQYVIDPEDWEVLGGTSVIQLQPAKSKLLFCVAAKTQTHWKLQAFVDQLQRARDETLPLEPAIPNRSNRPVSPAAVGEPERAPEQAERTPRSKTALPRFQPR
;
A
#
# COMPACT_ATOMS: atom_id res chain seq x y z
N MET A 1 -42.54 20.19 12.48
CA MET A 1 -42.66 18.74 12.23
C MET A 1 -42.68 18.52 10.72
N GLN A 2 -41.50 18.36 10.11
CA GLN A 2 -41.37 17.99 8.71
C GLN A 2 -40.27 16.93 8.60
N SER A 3 -40.68 15.79 8.04
CA SER A 3 -39.90 14.56 7.87
C SER A 3 -38.92 14.72 6.72
N LEU A 4 -37.62 14.66 7.00
CA LEU A 4 -36.57 14.55 5.98
C LEU A 4 -36.33 13.06 5.68
N SER A 5 -36.73 12.67 4.47
CA SER A 5 -36.44 11.36 3.87
C SER A 5 -35.03 11.38 3.29
N THR A 6 -34.15 10.50 3.77
CA THR A 6 -32.81 10.28 3.22
C THR A 6 -32.81 9.08 2.28
N PRO A 7 -32.22 9.17 1.07
CA PRO A 7 -32.05 8.01 0.20
C PRO A 7 -30.84 7.18 0.65
N THR A 8 -31.09 5.92 0.98
CA THR A 8 -30.07 4.93 1.34
C THR A 8 -29.40 4.40 0.07
N LEU A 9 -28.17 4.83 -0.22
CA LEU A 9 -27.36 4.29 -1.31
C LEU A 9 -26.73 2.96 -0.85
N ARG A 10 -27.36 1.83 -1.21
CA ARG A 10 -26.81 0.49 -0.96
C ARG A 10 -25.80 0.13 -2.04
N ILE A 11 -24.51 0.31 -1.76
CA ILE A 11 -23.43 -0.27 -2.56
C ILE A 11 -23.27 -1.74 -2.13
N ARG A 12 -23.73 -2.66 -2.98
CA ARG A 12 -23.44 -4.10 -2.84
C ARG A 12 -22.20 -4.42 -3.68
N ALA A 13 -21.05 -4.56 -3.04
CA ALA A 13 -19.90 -5.25 -3.63
C ALA A 13 -20.00 -6.73 -3.24
N VAL A 14 -20.26 -7.58 -4.24
CA VAL A 14 -20.29 -9.04 -4.09
C VAL A 14 -18.88 -9.54 -4.39
N LEU A 15 -18.13 -9.90 -3.35
CA LEU A 15 -16.87 -10.63 -3.47
C LEU A 15 -17.20 -12.13 -3.49
N ALA A 16 -17.21 -12.73 -4.67
CA ALA A 16 -17.39 -14.17 -4.83
C ALA A 16 -16.02 -14.86 -4.77
N ILE A 17 -15.68 -15.44 -3.61
CA ILE A 17 -14.56 -16.37 -3.48
C ILE A 17 -15.11 -17.77 -3.78
N ALA A 18 -14.77 -18.32 -4.94
CA ALA A 18 -15.10 -19.67 -5.32
C ALA A 18 -14.18 -20.66 -4.57
N VAL A 19 -14.75 -21.40 -3.63
CA VAL A 19 -14.10 -22.55 -2.98
C VAL A 19 -14.40 -23.78 -3.84
N ALA A 20 -13.40 -24.25 -4.58
CA ALA A 20 -13.47 -25.50 -5.32
C ALA A 20 -13.23 -26.67 -4.35
N LEU A 21 -14.28 -27.43 -4.06
CA LEU A 21 -14.22 -28.75 -3.42
C LEU A 21 -14.47 -29.81 -4.48
N GLY A 22 -13.55 -30.75 -4.64
CA GLY A 22 -13.83 -32.03 -5.30
C GLY A 22 -12.66 -32.64 -6.04
N GLY A 23 -12.18 -33.79 -5.54
CA GLY A 23 -11.32 -34.69 -6.31
C GLY A 23 -10.33 -35.48 -5.46
N ILE A 24 -10.82 -36.48 -4.71
CA ILE A 24 -9.98 -37.53 -4.12
C ILE A 24 -9.69 -38.55 -5.23
N THR A 25 -8.42 -38.70 -5.61
CA THR A 25 -7.92 -39.88 -6.34
C THR A 25 -6.56 -40.27 -5.79
N ASP A 26 -6.38 -41.59 -5.68
CA ASP A 26 -5.35 -42.29 -4.94
C ASP A 26 -3.91 -42.16 -5.47
N ALA A 27 -3.00 -42.14 -4.48
CA ALA A 27 -1.68 -42.76 -4.42
C ALA A 27 -0.84 -42.89 -5.71
N THR A 28 0.16 -42.01 -5.83
CA THR A 28 1.51 -42.40 -6.28
C THR A 28 2.54 -41.57 -5.53
N SER A 29 3.27 -42.20 -4.62
CA SER A 29 4.36 -41.61 -3.86
C SER A 29 5.53 -41.27 -4.79
N GLN A 30 5.53 -40.05 -5.30
CA GLN A 30 6.74 -39.37 -5.74
C GLN A 30 7.14 -38.41 -4.61
N ASP A 31 8.39 -38.54 -4.16
CA ASP A 31 9.09 -37.55 -3.34
C ASP A 31 9.18 -36.23 -4.11
N ALA A 32 8.06 -35.53 -4.21
CA ALA A 32 8.02 -34.14 -4.59
C ALA A 32 8.68 -33.40 -3.44
N GLN A 33 9.95 -33.05 -3.61
CA GLN A 33 10.58 -31.97 -2.87
C GLN A 33 9.69 -30.75 -3.07
N THR A 34 8.78 -30.54 -2.11
CA THR A 34 8.03 -29.30 -1.95
C THR A 34 9.06 -28.23 -1.65
N GLN A 35 9.65 -27.67 -2.70
CA GLN A 35 10.35 -26.40 -2.63
C GLN A 35 9.27 -25.41 -2.25
N SER A 36 9.14 -25.15 -0.94
CA SER A 36 8.35 -24.04 -0.46
C SER A 36 8.75 -22.82 -1.30
N PRO A 37 7.79 -22.11 -1.91
CA PRO A 37 8.10 -20.96 -2.73
C PRO A 37 9.03 -20.05 -1.90
N PRO A 38 10.15 -19.58 -2.49
CA PRO A 38 11.05 -18.70 -1.76
C PRO A 38 10.21 -17.57 -1.19
N SER A 39 10.28 -17.38 0.13
CA SER A 39 9.55 -16.33 0.82
C SER A 39 10.06 -14.97 0.31
N GLU A 40 9.51 -14.49 -0.79
CA GLU A 40 9.84 -13.20 -1.35
C GLU A 40 9.31 -12.13 -0.40
N ILE A 41 10.22 -11.47 0.30
CA ILE A 41 9.87 -10.32 1.13
C ILE A 41 9.49 -9.22 0.14
N PRO A 42 8.22 -8.76 0.11
CA PRO A 42 7.67 -7.95 -0.98
C PRO A 42 8.37 -6.59 -1.15
N ILE A 43 9.11 -6.15 -0.13
CA ILE A 43 9.73 -4.83 -0.04
C ILE A 43 11.09 -4.75 -0.77
N ILE A 44 11.75 -5.89 -1.06
CA ILE A 44 13.07 -5.87 -1.73
C ILE A 44 12.92 -5.77 -3.25
N ASN A 45 11.89 -6.41 -3.80
CA ASN A 45 11.64 -6.47 -5.25
C ASN A 45 10.53 -5.48 -5.64
N THR A 46 10.73 -4.20 -5.32
CA THR A 46 9.73 -3.15 -5.61
C THR A 46 9.54 -2.97 -7.10
N VAL A 47 8.30 -3.02 -7.57
CA VAL A 47 7.94 -2.75 -8.97
C VAL A 47 7.67 -1.26 -9.15
N ILE A 48 7.07 -0.64 -8.14
CA ILE A 48 6.83 0.79 -8.06
C ILE A 48 8.04 1.48 -7.46
N GLU A 49 8.61 2.43 -8.21
CA GLU A 49 9.75 3.20 -7.73
C GLU A 49 9.34 4.13 -6.58
N SER A 50 10.07 4.05 -5.47
CA SER A 50 10.00 5.02 -4.38
C SER A 50 11.37 5.48 -3.92
N TRP A 51 11.42 6.69 -3.35
CA TRP A 51 12.65 7.34 -2.95
C TRP A 51 12.43 8.16 -1.66
N PRO A 52 13.35 8.09 -0.69
CA PRO A 52 13.30 8.93 0.50
C PRO A 52 13.59 10.39 0.13
N VAL A 53 12.95 11.31 0.85
CA VAL A 53 13.21 12.75 0.80
C VAL A 53 13.95 13.13 2.09
N ASP A 54 15.19 12.67 2.20
CA ASP A 54 16.08 12.92 3.33
C ASP A 54 17.39 13.50 2.80
N ALA A 55 17.85 14.62 3.38
CA ALA A 55 19.07 15.29 2.96
C ALA A 55 20.35 14.52 3.33
N ALA A 56 20.28 13.68 4.36
CA ALA A 56 21.38 12.88 4.87
C ALA A 56 21.35 11.42 4.42
N MET A 57 20.24 10.96 3.82
CA MET A 57 20.06 9.57 3.39
C MET A 57 19.73 9.43 1.91
N THR A 58 20.58 8.70 1.19
CA THR A 58 20.35 8.31 -0.20
C THR A 58 19.45 7.07 -0.30
N ARG A 59 18.74 6.92 -1.43
CA ARG A 59 17.98 5.69 -1.76
C ARG A 59 18.82 4.42 -1.65
N GLN A 60 20.09 4.46 -2.06
CA GLN A 60 20.98 3.31 -2.00
C GLN A 60 21.33 2.92 -0.56
N GLN A 61 21.55 3.90 0.32
CA GLN A 61 21.78 3.64 1.74
C GLN A 61 20.56 3.00 2.39
N GLU A 62 19.36 3.54 2.12
CA GLU A 62 18.11 2.95 2.61
C GLU A 62 17.93 1.50 2.12
N GLN A 63 18.14 1.24 0.82
CA GLN A 63 18.10 -0.12 0.27
C GLN A 63 19.13 -1.06 0.90
N ALA A 64 20.32 -0.55 1.24
CA ALA A 64 21.35 -1.33 1.93
C ALA A 64 20.93 -1.68 3.36
N ILE A 65 20.31 -0.74 4.09
CA ILE A 65 19.71 -0.98 5.41
C ILE A 65 18.64 -2.05 5.31
N TRP A 66 17.74 -1.94 4.33
CA TRP A 66 16.70 -2.92 4.07
C TRP A 66 17.23 -4.32 3.81
N LYS A 67 18.23 -4.42 2.94
CA LYS A 67 18.88 -5.70 2.64
C LYS A 67 19.46 -6.33 3.91
N LYS A 68 20.03 -5.52 4.81
CA LYS A 68 20.55 -5.97 6.10
C LYS A 68 19.44 -6.41 7.06
N LEU A 69 18.35 -5.63 7.17
CA LEU A 69 17.17 -5.97 7.97
C LEU A 69 16.50 -7.28 7.51
N CYS A 70 16.63 -7.63 6.24
CA CYS A 70 16.08 -8.87 5.69
C CYS A 70 17.01 -10.09 5.86
N GLN A 71 18.23 -9.91 6.37
CA GLN A 71 19.15 -11.04 6.59
C GLN A 71 18.63 -11.96 7.71
N PRO A 72 18.77 -13.28 7.57
CA PRO A 72 18.46 -14.22 8.64
C PRO A 72 19.28 -13.90 9.90
N TYR A 73 18.61 -13.86 11.04
CA TYR A 73 19.21 -13.64 12.34
C TYR A 73 18.75 -14.72 13.32
N THR A 74 19.63 -15.09 14.25
CA THR A 74 19.32 -16.02 15.34
C THR A 74 19.66 -15.33 16.65
N PRO A 75 18.67 -15.06 17.52
CA PRO A 75 18.92 -14.46 18.82
C PRO A 75 19.86 -15.33 19.65
N LEU A 76 20.76 -14.68 20.39
CA LEU A 76 21.77 -15.38 21.21
C LEU A 76 21.20 -15.97 22.50
N ALA A 77 20.09 -15.42 23.00
CA ALA A 77 19.42 -15.87 24.21
C ALA A 77 17.92 -15.55 24.18
N THR A 78 17.16 -16.24 25.02
CA THR A 78 15.71 -16.04 25.17
C THR A 78 15.37 -14.67 25.76
N ARG A 79 16.23 -14.15 26.64
CA ARG A 79 16.08 -12.81 27.22
C ARG A 79 17.38 -12.05 27.07
N ILE A 80 17.30 -10.85 26.51
CA ILE A 80 18.46 -9.99 26.26
C ILE A 80 18.03 -8.55 26.54
N PRO A 81 18.77 -7.78 27.37
CA PRO A 81 18.56 -6.34 27.48
C PRO A 81 18.61 -5.64 26.12
N LEU A 82 17.76 -4.63 25.92
CA LEU A 82 17.62 -3.92 24.64
C LEU A 82 18.98 -3.37 24.14
N ASP A 83 19.78 -2.75 25.01
CA ASP A 83 21.11 -2.23 24.67
C ASP A 83 22.07 -3.33 24.21
N ARG A 84 22.17 -4.43 24.96
CA ARG A 84 23.01 -5.58 24.63
C ARG A 84 22.59 -6.23 23.34
N TRP A 85 21.29 -6.27 23.08
CA TRP A 85 20.79 -6.81 21.83
C TRP A 85 21.13 -5.90 20.65
N VAL A 86 20.93 -4.59 20.78
CA VAL A 86 21.31 -3.60 19.75
C VAL A 86 22.80 -3.68 19.44
N ASP A 87 23.65 -3.76 20.46
CA ASP A 87 25.10 -3.96 20.30
C ASP A 87 25.41 -5.26 19.53
N SER A 88 24.68 -6.34 19.82
CA SER A 88 24.88 -7.63 19.16
C SER A 88 24.55 -7.61 17.66
N VAL A 89 23.62 -6.74 17.23
CA VAL A 89 23.19 -6.61 15.82
C VAL A 89 23.80 -5.41 15.10
N ALA A 90 24.55 -4.56 15.80
CA ALA A 90 25.19 -3.36 15.25
C ALA A 90 26.13 -3.67 14.07
N SER A 91 26.75 -4.86 14.08
CA SER A 91 27.59 -5.34 12.96
C SER A 91 26.79 -5.66 11.69
N LEU A 92 25.51 -6.03 11.84
CA LEU A 92 24.61 -6.36 10.73
C LEU A 92 23.96 -5.10 10.18
N CYS A 93 23.41 -4.25 11.06
CA CYS A 93 22.60 -3.10 10.70
C CYS A 93 22.95 -1.90 11.61
N PRO A 94 23.08 -0.66 11.07
CA PRO A 94 23.34 0.52 11.90
C PRO A 94 22.11 0.87 12.74
N LEU A 95 21.96 0.20 13.88
CA LEU A 95 20.81 0.31 14.77
C LEU A 95 21.15 1.22 15.96
N GLN A 96 20.22 2.09 16.34
CA GLN A 96 20.36 3.02 17.46
C GLN A 96 19.09 3.03 18.31
N ILE A 97 19.25 3.41 19.58
CA ILE A 97 18.13 3.55 20.54
C ILE A 97 17.96 5.05 20.83
N ASP A 98 16.74 5.53 20.63
CA ASP A 98 16.32 6.85 21.08
C ASP A 98 16.06 6.85 22.59
N ARG A 99 17.13 6.99 23.36
CA ARG A 99 17.06 6.92 24.83
C ARG A 99 16.12 7.98 25.42
N TYR A 100 16.11 9.18 24.86
CA TYR A 100 15.30 10.27 25.36
C TYR A 100 13.80 9.95 25.25
N SER A 101 13.38 9.48 24.08
CA SER A 101 11.98 9.13 23.84
C SER A 101 11.55 7.92 24.66
N LEU A 102 12.41 6.89 24.80
CA LEU A 102 12.11 5.71 25.60
C LEU A 102 11.98 6.03 27.10
N GLU A 103 12.89 6.85 27.65
CA GLU A 103 12.82 7.29 29.05
C GLU A 103 11.52 8.06 29.34
N GLY A 104 10.99 8.80 28.34
CA GLY A 104 9.72 9.51 28.43
C GLY A 104 8.51 8.62 28.73
N ILE A 105 8.55 7.35 28.33
CA ILE A 105 7.49 6.35 28.63
C ILE A 105 7.90 5.38 29.76
N GLY A 106 8.98 5.68 30.48
CA GLY A 106 9.49 4.86 31.58
C GLY A 106 10.23 3.59 31.14
N LEU A 107 10.62 3.50 29.85
CA LEU A 107 11.49 2.44 29.37
C LEU A 107 12.95 2.85 29.47
N THR A 108 13.78 1.88 29.83
CA THR A 108 15.23 2.06 29.93
C THR A 108 15.94 1.09 28.99
N ALA A 109 17.21 1.37 28.66
CA ALA A 109 17.95 0.56 27.71
C ALA A 109 18.26 -0.87 28.20
N ASP A 110 18.13 -1.11 29.51
CA ASP A 110 18.25 -2.43 30.15
C ASP A 110 16.95 -3.26 30.13
N THR A 111 15.86 -2.72 29.57
CA THR A 111 14.59 -3.44 29.41
C THR A 111 14.82 -4.75 28.66
N GLU A 112 14.41 -5.87 29.25
CA GLU A 112 14.61 -7.19 28.66
C GLU A 112 13.67 -7.43 27.47
N LEU A 113 14.25 -7.73 26.31
CA LEU A 113 13.54 -8.27 25.16
C LEU A 113 13.38 -9.78 25.29
N GLN A 114 12.24 -10.30 24.84
CA GLN A 114 11.95 -11.74 24.84
C GLN A 114 11.99 -12.31 23.42
N PHE A 115 12.80 -13.34 23.21
CA PHE A 115 12.98 -14.03 21.95
C PHE A 115 12.60 -15.51 22.05
N ARG A 116 12.23 -16.08 20.89
CA ARG A 116 11.96 -17.50 20.73
C ARG A 116 13.11 -18.17 20.00
N LEU A 117 13.87 -19.00 20.71
CA LEU A 117 15.05 -19.71 20.18
C LEU A 117 14.69 -21.03 19.46
N ASP A 118 13.47 -21.52 19.65
CA ASP A 118 12.94 -22.75 19.05
C ASP A 118 12.55 -22.61 17.57
N ARG A 119 12.68 -21.40 17.01
CA ARG A 119 12.30 -21.09 15.64
C ARG A 119 13.51 -21.12 14.70
N PRO A 120 13.32 -21.51 13.43
CA PRO A 120 14.36 -21.34 12.42
C PRO A 120 14.76 -19.86 12.30
N PRO A 121 15.98 -19.56 11.83
CA PRO A 121 16.42 -18.18 11.60
C PRO A 121 15.39 -17.39 10.78
N GLN A 122 14.98 -16.23 11.29
CA GLN A 122 14.04 -15.34 10.61
C GLN A 122 14.75 -14.04 10.24
N PRO A 123 14.19 -13.24 9.31
CA PRO A 123 14.75 -11.92 9.03
C PRO A 123 14.89 -11.08 10.31
N LEU A 124 16.00 -10.35 10.47
CA LEU A 124 16.23 -9.45 11.61
C LEU A 124 15.03 -8.52 11.86
N LEU A 125 14.42 -8.03 10.79
CA LEU A 125 13.22 -7.21 10.85
C LEU A 125 12.07 -7.88 11.61
N VAL A 126 11.83 -9.16 11.38
CA VAL A 126 10.76 -9.91 12.04
C VAL A 126 11.04 -9.99 13.54
N HIS A 127 12.30 -10.23 13.93
CA HIS A 127 12.71 -10.22 15.33
C HIS A 127 12.52 -8.84 15.97
N LEU A 128 12.92 -7.75 15.30
CA LEU A 128 12.69 -6.38 15.78
C LEU A 128 11.20 -6.11 15.99
N LEU A 129 10.35 -6.36 15.00
CA LEU A 129 8.92 -6.08 15.08
C LEU A 129 8.23 -6.89 16.20
N LEU A 130 8.61 -8.16 16.37
CA LEU A 130 8.02 -9.00 17.43
C LEU A 130 8.52 -8.62 18.82
N ALA A 131 9.80 -8.29 18.98
CA ALA A 131 10.40 -7.96 20.26
C ALA A 131 9.99 -6.57 20.76
N LEU A 132 9.79 -5.60 19.85
CA LEU A 132 9.43 -4.22 20.19
C LEU A 132 7.92 -4.02 20.38
N LYS A 133 7.07 -4.89 19.81
CA LYS A 133 5.60 -4.77 19.92
C LYS A 133 5.10 -4.67 21.37
N PRO A 134 5.56 -5.48 22.35
CA PRO A 134 5.11 -5.38 23.74
C PRO A 134 5.56 -4.09 24.45
N LEU A 135 6.58 -3.41 23.92
CA LEU A 135 7.13 -2.17 24.46
C LEU A 135 6.51 -0.92 23.82
N GLU A 136 5.60 -1.10 22.86
CA GLU A 136 5.02 -0.02 22.06
C GLU A 136 6.07 0.84 21.32
N CYS A 137 7.27 0.30 21.13
CA CYS A 137 8.31 0.90 20.32
C CYS A 137 8.11 0.61 18.84
N VAL A 138 8.56 1.54 18.01
CA VAL A 138 8.55 1.44 16.55
C VAL A 138 9.97 1.56 16.00
N LEU A 139 10.10 1.27 14.71
CA LEU A 139 11.35 1.41 13.96
C LEU A 139 11.18 2.56 12.99
N GLU A 140 12.09 3.51 13.02
CA GLU A 140 12.21 4.56 12.02
C GLU A 140 13.53 4.41 11.26
N ILE A 141 13.53 4.70 9.95
CA ILE A 141 14.74 4.71 9.12
C ILE A 141 14.97 6.13 8.63
N GLU A 142 15.96 6.78 9.22
CA GLU A 142 16.30 8.18 8.95
C GLU A 142 17.81 8.36 9.04
N HIS A 143 18.36 9.33 8.29
CA HIS A 143 19.77 9.69 8.36
C HIS A 143 20.74 8.50 8.14
N GLY A 144 20.28 7.45 7.45
CA GLY A 144 21.07 6.24 7.19
C GLY A 144 21.22 5.30 8.40
N VAL A 145 20.40 5.45 9.43
CA VAL A 145 20.36 4.56 10.60
C VAL A 145 18.95 3.99 10.81
N VAL A 146 18.86 2.85 11.48
CA VAL A 146 17.58 2.33 12.01
C VAL A 146 17.49 2.79 13.45
N GLN A 147 16.47 3.57 13.78
CA GLN A 147 16.24 4.07 15.13
C GLN A 147 15.08 3.31 15.78
N ILE A 148 15.31 2.81 16.99
CA ILE A 148 14.26 2.30 17.88
C ILE A 148 13.78 3.48 18.71
N THR A 149 12.52 3.86 18.55
CA THR A 149 11.91 4.99 19.27
C THR A 149 10.48 4.64 19.70
N THR A 150 9.83 5.56 20.42
CA THR A 150 8.42 5.41 20.82
C THR A 150 7.49 5.79 19.68
N ARG A 151 6.24 5.32 19.74
CA ARG A 151 5.22 5.71 18.76
C ARG A 151 5.04 7.23 18.70
N ASP A 152 4.93 7.87 19.86
CA ASP A 152 4.70 9.32 19.96
C ASP A 152 5.85 10.10 19.31
N ALA A 153 7.10 9.71 19.56
CA ALA A 153 8.26 10.36 18.96
C ALA A 153 8.29 10.22 17.43
N ALA A 154 7.98 9.04 16.91
CA ALA A 154 7.88 8.79 15.47
C ALA A 154 6.72 9.57 14.79
N GLU A 155 5.74 10.05 15.56
CA GLU A 155 4.65 10.88 15.02
C GLU A 155 5.03 12.36 14.90
N TYR A 156 6.09 12.80 15.58
CA TYR A 156 6.60 14.16 15.47
C TYR A 156 7.59 14.35 14.31
N ASP A 157 8.34 13.32 13.96
CA ASP A 157 9.28 13.33 12.84
C ASP A 157 8.88 12.25 11.84
N LEU A 158 8.09 12.65 10.85
CA LEU A 158 7.57 11.72 9.84
C LEU A 158 8.51 11.72 8.64
N PRO A 159 9.18 10.60 8.32
CA PRO A 159 9.97 10.52 7.12
C PRO A 159 9.09 10.76 5.90
N MET A 160 9.65 11.44 4.91
CA MET A 160 8.95 11.75 3.68
C MET A 160 9.46 10.86 2.54
N ARG A 161 8.54 10.35 1.73
CA ARG A 161 8.85 9.54 0.55
C ARG A 161 8.03 9.95 -0.65
N LEU A 162 8.64 9.80 -1.82
CA LEU A 162 7.98 9.98 -3.11
C LEU A 162 7.78 8.62 -3.77
N TYR A 163 6.58 8.37 -4.30
CA TYR A 163 6.21 7.13 -5.00
C TYR A 163 5.75 7.46 -6.42
N ASP A 164 6.34 6.81 -7.42
CA ASP A 164 5.91 6.95 -8.82
C ASP A 164 4.75 6.01 -9.14
N VAL A 165 3.53 6.50 -8.97
CA VAL A 165 2.30 5.73 -9.23
C VAL A 165 1.82 5.82 -10.66
N SER A 166 2.61 6.41 -11.56
CA SER A 166 2.28 6.50 -12.99
C SER A 166 1.90 5.17 -13.64
N PRO A 167 2.56 4.02 -13.31
CA PRO A 167 2.20 2.72 -13.86
C PRO A 167 0.82 2.21 -13.39
N LEU A 168 0.38 2.63 -12.21
CA LEU A 168 -0.87 2.16 -11.59
C LEU A 168 -2.13 2.89 -12.09
N VAL A 169 -1.95 4.00 -12.81
CA VAL A 169 -3.06 4.87 -13.21
C VAL A 169 -3.19 4.91 -14.73
N ASP A 170 -4.13 4.11 -15.23
CA ASP A 170 -4.53 4.11 -16.63
C ASP A 170 -5.44 5.30 -16.93
N GLY A 171 -5.37 5.77 -18.18
CA GLY A 171 -6.27 6.81 -18.68
C GLY A 171 -5.82 7.31 -20.04
N SER A 172 -6.80 7.60 -20.88
CA SER A 172 -6.58 8.14 -22.22
C SER A 172 -6.08 9.59 -22.18
N ASN A 173 -6.40 10.30 -21.09
CA ASN A 173 -6.07 11.70 -20.89
C ASN A 173 -5.63 11.99 -19.44
N ALA A 174 -5.09 13.19 -19.22
CA ALA A 174 -4.56 13.59 -17.92
C ALA A 174 -5.62 13.64 -16.81
N GLN A 175 -6.88 13.96 -17.15
CA GLN A 175 -7.95 14.09 -16.17
C GLN A 175 -8.40 12.73 -15.62
N GLU A 176 -8.51 11.71 -16.48
CA GLU A 176 -8.79 10.33 -16.08
C GLU A 176 -7.71 9.79 -15.16
N ARG A 177 -6.43 9.97 -15.55
CA ARG A 177 -5.29 9.55 -14.72
C ARG A 177 -5.29 10.24 -13.35
N LEU A 178 -5.63 11.53 -13.30
CA LEU A 178 -5.74 12.28 -12.05
C LEU A 178 -6.89 11.76 -11.18
N ALA A 179 -8.04 11.44 -11.76
CA ALA A 179 -9.17 10.87 -11.05
C ALA A 179 -8.85 9.49 -10.48
N ALA A 180 -8.21 8.62 -11.26
CA ALA A 180 -7.75 7.31 -10.82
C ALA A 180 -6.74 7.41 -9.68
N ALA A 181 -5.76 8.33 -9.78
CA ALA A 181 -4.79 8.58 -8.72
C ALA A 181 -5.45 9.06 -7.41
N LYS A 182 -6.47 9.93 -7.49
CA LYS A 182 -7.24 10.36 -6.31
C LYS A 182 -8.03 9.21 -5.67
N LEU A 183 -8.61 8.34 -6.47
CA LEU A 183 -9.29 7.14 -5.97
C LEU A 183 -8.30 6.18 -5.27
N LEU A 184 -7.09 6.05 -5.81
CA LEU A 184 -6.04 5.26 -5.18
C LEU A 184 -5.61 5.87 -3.83
N ILE A 185 -5.48 7.19 -3.72
CA ILE A 185 -5.23 7.87 -2.43
C ILE A 185 -6.32 7.53 -1.41
N HIS A 186 -7.60 7.67 -1.80
CA HIS A 186 -8.70 7.31 -0.91
C HIS A 186 -8.61 5.84 -0.46
N THR A 187 -8.31 4.93 -1.39
CA THR A 187 -8.17 3.51 -1.07
C THR A 187 -7.04 3.27 -0.06
N ILE A 188 -5.88 3.90 -0.26
CA ILE A 188 -4.74 3.83 0.66
C ILE A 188 -5.15 4.32 2.05
N GLN A 189 -5.80 5.47 2.14
CA GLN A 189 -6.22 6.08 3.41
C GLN A 189 -7.22 5.22 4.20
N TYR A 190 -8.03 4.41 3.52
CA TYR A 190 -9.00 3.52 4.17
C TYR A 190 -8.49 2.12 4.47
N VAL A 191 -7.45 1.66 3.77
CA VAL A 191 -6.95 0.28 3.88
C VAL A 191 -5.68 0.18 4.72
N ILE A 192 -4.79 1.16 4.62
CA ILE A 192 -3.48 1.12 5.28
C ILE A 192 -3.54 2.02 6.50
N ASP A 193 -3.51 1.44 7.70
CA ASP A 193 -3.49 2.18 8.97
C ASP A 193 -4.46 3.38 8.98
N PRO A 194 -5.78 3.14 8.85
CA PRO A 194 -6.76 4.21 8.62
C PRO A 194 -6.72 5.31 9.69
N GLU A 195 -6.39 4.95 10.93
CA GLU A 195 -6.30 5.88 12.06
C GLU A 195 -5.08 6.83 11.97
N ASP A 196 -4.07 6.48 11.17
CA ASP A 196 -2.83 7.27 11.05
C ASP A 196 -2.97 8.47 10.10
N TRP A 197 -4.00 8.57 9.26
CA TRP A 197 -4.11 9.62 8.24
C TRP A 197 -4.79 10.90 8.74
N GLU A 198 -4.29 12.08 8.33
CA GLU A 198 -4.82 13.41 8.68
C GLU A 198 -6.32 13.56 8.42
N VAL A 199 -6.81 13.03 7.30
CA VAL A 199 -8.24 13.06 6.93
C VAL A 199 -9.14 12.30 7.92
N LEU A 200 -8.56 11.44 8.76
CA LEU A 200 -9.21 10.67 9.82
C LEU A 200 -8.69 11.06 11.22
N GLY A 201 -7.91 12.15 11.32
CA GLY A 201 -7.41 12.70 12.59
C GLY A 201 -6.01 12.23 13.02
N GLY A 202 -5.33 11.42 12.20
CA GLY A 202 -3.95 11.03 12.43
C GLY A 202 -2.92 12.07 11.96
N THR A 203 -1.63 11.70 11.97
CA THR A 203 -0.51 12.60 11.64
C THR A 203 0.04 12.42 10.22
N SER A 204 -0.23 11.28 9.58
CA SER A 204 0.29 10.95 8.26
C SER A 204 -0.46 11.70 7.15
N VAL A 205 0.29 12.14 6.15
CA VAL A 205 -0.23 12.93 5.02
C VAL A 205 0.17 12.27 3.70
N ILE A 206 -0.74 12.27 2.74
CA ILE A 206 -0.49 11.85 1.36
C ILE A 206 -1.05 12.90 0.40
N GLN A 207 -0.21 13.37 -0.51
CA GLN A 207 -0.56 14.36 -1.52
C GLN A 207 -0.16 13.88 -2.92
N LEU A 208 -0.97 14.24 -3.91
CA LEU A 208 -0.68 13.96 -5.32
C LEU A 208 0.05 15.14 -5.94
N GLN A 209 1.24 14.88 -6.48
CA GLN A 209 2.08 15.86 -7.16
C GLN A 209 2.30 15.46 -8.62
N PRO A 210 1.59 16.10 -9.58
CA PRO A 210 1.86 15.91 -11.00
C PRO A 210 3.22 16.51 -11.39
N ALA A 211 4.06 15.73 -12.08
CA ALA A 211 5.39 16.13 -12.52
C ALA A 211 5.65 15.71 -13.97
N LYS A 212 5.44 16.63 -14.93
CA LYS A 212 5.56 16.38 -16.38
C LYS A 212 4.69 15.19 -16.81
N SER A 213 5.30 14.03 -17.09
CA SER A 213 4.62 12.79 -17.49
C SER A 213 4.30 11.86 -16.32
N LYS A 214 4.84 12.15 -15.12
CA LYS A 214 4.71 11.33 -13.93
C LYS A 214 3.61 11.85 -12.99
N LEU A 215 2.98 10.92 -12.30
CA LEU A 215 2.10 11.17 -11.16
C LEU A 215 2.78 10.61 -9.92
N LEU A 216 3.15 11.51 -9.01
CA LEU A 216 3.90 11.17 -7.81
C LEU A 216 3.00 11.29 -6.58
N PHE A 217 3.05 10.32 -5.68
CA PHE A 217 2.57 10.54 -4.32
C PHE A 217 3.70 11.06 -3.45
N CYS A 218 3.46 12.17 -2.76
CA CYS A 218 4.29 12.67 -1.68
C CYS A 218 3.64 12.25 -0.37
N VAL A 219 4.33 11.39 0.38
CA VAL A 219 3.80 10.79 1.60
C VAL A 219 4.75 11.11 2.74
N ALA A 220 4.22 11.69 3.82
CA ALA A 220 4.90 11.82 5.10
C ALA A 220 4.17 10.91 6.10
N ALA A 221 4.84 9.86 6.55
CA ALA A 221 4.25 8.85 7.43
C ALA A 221 5.34 8.09 8.18
N LYS A 222 4.96 7.37 9.23
CA LYS A 222 5.86 6.45 9.95
C LYS A 222 6.50 5.47 8.97
N THR A 223 7.74 5.06 9.24
CA THR A 223 8.48 4.11 8.40
C THR A 223 7.69 2.83 8.12
N GLN A 224 7.00 2.27 9.12
CA GLN A 224 6.18 1.07 8.93
C GLN A 224 4.98 1.28 7.98
N THR A 225 4.36 2.46 8.00
CA THR A 225 3.26 2.83 7.09
C THR A 225 3.77 2.88 5.66
N HIS A 226 4.96 3.41 5.44
CA HIS A 226 5.62 3.37 4.13
C HIS A 226 5.88 1.95 3.63
N TRP A 227 6.21 1.01 4.51
CA TRP A 227 6.44 -0.39 4.13
C TRP A 227 5.16 -1.06 3.65
N LYS A 228 4.07 -0.85 4.39
CA LYS A 228 2.74 -1.32 4.01
C LYS A 228 2.29 -0.69 2.70
N LEU A 229 2.52 0.62 2.53
CA LEU A 229 2.21 1.34 1.31
C LEU A 229 2.97 0.78 0.12
N GLN A 230 4.30 0.63 0.22
CA GLN A 230 5.13 0.07 -0.84
C GLN A 230 4.66 -1.33 -1.23
N ALA A 231 4.46 -2.22 -0.26
CA ALA A 231 3.96 -3.56 -0.52
C ALA A 231 2.59 -3.54 -1.20
N PHE A 232 1.68 -2.67 -0.76
CA PHE A 232 0.34 -2.53 -1.35
C PHE A 232 0.41 -2.09 -2.82
N VAL A 233 1.15 -1.03 -3.14
CA VAL A 233 1.25 -0.51 -4.51
C VAL A 233 1.98 -1.49 -5.44
N ASP A 234 2.97 -2.22 -4.93
CA ASP A 234 3.65 -3.28 -5.69
C ASP A 234 2.72 -4.45 -6.01
N GLN A 235 1.87 -4.87 -5.07
CA GLN A 235 0.90 -5.94 -5.30
C GLN A 235 -0.17 -5.52 -6.32
N LEU A 236 -0.64 -4.27 -6.28
CA LEU A 236 -1.55 -3.75 -7.29
C LEU A 236 -0.93 -3.77 -8.70
N GLN A 237 0.35 -3.43 -8.82
CA GLN A 237 1.05 -3.47 -10.10
C GLN A 237 1.19 -4.90 -10.61
N ARG A 238 1.62 -5.85 -9.76
CA ARG A 238 1.73 -7.26 -10.14
C ARG A 238 0.40 -7.86 -10.57
N ALA A 239 -0.68 -7.57 -9.83
CA ALA A 239 -2.02 -8.05 -10.18
C ALA A 239 -2.48 -7.51 -11.55
N ARG A 240 -2.13 -6.27 -11.89
CA ARG A 240 -2.38 -5.71 -13.22
C ARG A 240 -1.61 -6.43 -14.31
N ASP A 241 -0.33 -6.69 -14.08
CA ASP A 241 0.54 -7.36 -15.06
C ASP A 241 0.12 -8.82 -15.29
N GLU A 242 -0.35 -9.52 -14.25
CA GLU A 242 -0.85 -10.90 -14.33
C GLU A 242 -2.17 -11.02 -15.11
N THR A 243 -2.97 -9.94 -15.15
CA THR A 243 -4.27 -9.93 -15.85
C THR A 243 -4.13 -9.96 -17.40
N LEU A 244 -2.90 -10.07 -17.94
CA LEU A 244 -2.63 -10.20 -19.38
C LEU A 244 -2.02 -11.58 -19.71
N PRO A 245 -2.86 -12.61 -19.80
CA PRO A 245 -3.19 -13.12 -21.13
C PRO A 245 -4.71 -13.26 -21.25
N LEU A 246 -5.33 -12.27 -21.90
CA LEU A 246 -6.66 -12.46 -22.47
C LEU A 246 -6.60 -13.71 -23.35
N GLU A 247 -7.29 -14.74 -22.90
CA GLU A 247 -7.55 -16.00 -23.58
C GLU A 247 -7.60 -15.79 -25.10
N PRO A 248 -6.81 -16.53 -25.90
CA PRO A 248 -6.79 -16.34 -27.34
C PRO A 248 -8.22 -16.50 -27.85
N ALA A 249 -8.71 -15.44 -28.48
CA ALA A 249 -10.05 -15.31 -29.04
C ALA A 249 -10.58 -16.68 -29.47
N ILE A 250 -11.58 -17.20 -28.75
CA ILE A 250 -12.28 -18.42 -29.12
C ILE A 250 -12.56 -18.29 -30.62
N PRO A 251 -11.95 -19.10 -31.50
CA PRO A 251 -12.08 -18.93 -32.92
C PRO A 251 -13.56 -18.99 -33.22
N ASN A 252 -14.07 -17.85 -33.71
CA ASN A 252 -15.47 -17.58 -33.95
C ASN A 252 -16.05 -18.74 -34.76
N ARG A 253 -16.64 -19.72 -34.06
CA ARG A 253 -17.05 -20.99 -34.63
C ARG A 253 -18.35 -20.73 -35.34
N SER A 254 -18.20 -20.43 -36.63
CA SER A 254 -19.21 -20.60 -37.65
C SER A 254 -20.47 -19.75 -37.48
N ASN A 255 -20.54 -18.71 -38.30
CA ASN A 255 -21.67 -18.47 -39.20
C ASN A 255 -22.70 -19.61 -39.18
N ARG A 256 -23.79 -19.42 -38.45
CA ARG A 256 -25.05 -20.11 -38.72
C ARG A 256 -25.87 -19.13 -39.56
N PRO A 257 -26.16 -19.42 -40.83
CA PRO A 257 -27.02 -18.56 -41.64
C PRO A 257 -28.41 -18.52 -40.99
N VAL A 258 -28.79 -17.33 -40.51
CA VAL A 258 -30.15 -17.06 -40.04
C VAL A 258 -31.02 -16.85 -41.27
N SER A 259 -31.99 -17.73 -41.44
CA SER A 259 -32.99 -17.66 -42.50
C SER A 259 -33.86 -16.39 -42.34
N PRO A 260 -34.22 -15.70 -43.44
CA PRO A 260 -34.99 -14.46 -43.39
C PRO A 260 -36.50 -14.73 -43.23
N ALA A 261 -37.09 -14.23 -42.15
CA ALA A 261 -38.53 -14.00 -42.02
C ALA A 261 -38.68 -12.55 -41.52
N ALA A 262 -38.96 -11.60 -42.42
CA ALA A 262 -40.28 -11.22 -42.93
C ALA A 262 -41.10 -10.37 -41.94
N VAL A 263 -41.16 -9.07 -42.29
CA VAL A 263 -42.33 -8.18 -42.25
C VAL A 263 -42.74 -7.54 -40.93
N GLY A 264 -42.76 -6.20 -40.91
CA GLY A 264 -43.57 -5.41 -39.99
C GLY A 264 -43.14 -3.96 -39.74
N GLU A 265 -43.16 -3.09 -40.76
CA GLU A 265 -43.30 -1.64 -40.56
C GLU A 265 -44.75 -1.34 -40.12
N PRO A 266 -44.98 -0.32 -39.26
CA PRO A 266 -45.43 0.96 -39.81
C PRO A 266 -44.88 2.21 -39.10
N GLU A 267 -44.36 3.14 -39.92
CA GLU A 267 -44.87 4.50 -40.12
C GLU A 267 -45.64 5.19 -38.96
N ARG A 268 -45.03 6.24 -38.38
CA ARG A 268 -45.60 7.61 -38.25
C ARG A 268 -44.61 8.60 -37.60
N ALA A 269 -44.29 9.65 -38.34
CA ALA A 269 -43.75 10.94 -37.86
C ALA A 269 -44.93 11.86 -37.45
N PRO A 270 -44.75 13.19 -37.27
CA PRO A 270 -43.74 13.98 -36.54
C PRO A 270 -44.41 14.90 -35.50
N GLU A 271 -43.69 15.43 -34.48
CA GLU A 271 -44.12 16.73 -33.90
C GLU A 271 -42.98 17.51 -33.24
N GLN A 272 -43.12 18.83 -33.40
CA GLN A 272 -42.17 19.91 -33.22
C GLN A 272 -42.15 20.43 -31.76
N ALA A 273 -41.40 21.53 -31.59
CA ALA A 273 -41.37 22.48 -30.48
C ALA A 273 -40.39 22.11 -29.35
N GLU A 274 -39.56 23.00 -28.79
CA GLU A 274 -39.56 24.45 -28.85
C GLU A 274 -38.21 24.99 -28.33
N ARG A 275 -37.92 26.22 -28.74
CA ARG A 275 -36.75 27.01 -28.34
C ARG A 275 -36.93 27.50 -26.90
N THR A 276 -35.86 27.58 -26.11
CA THR A 276 -35.57 28.81 -25.34
C THR A 276 -34.12 28.90 -24.87
N PRO A 277 -33.46 30.07 -25.02
CA PRO A 277 -32.15 30.37 -24.43
C PRO A 277 -32.29 31.23 -23.17
N ARG A 278 -31.21 31.29 -22.35
CA ARG A 278 -30.86 32.21 -21.22
C ARG A 278 -30.44 31.37 -20.01
N SER A 279 -29.34 31.63 -19.31
CA SER A 279 -28.91 32.92 -18.77
C SER A 279 -27.40 32.94 -18.54
N LYS A 280 -26.76 34.08 -18.83
CA LYS A 280 -25.40 34.42 -18.44
C LYS A 280 -25.41 34.91 -16.99
N THR A 281 -24.88 34.14 -16.06
CA THR A 281 -24.60 34.61 -14.69
C THR A 281 -23.17 35.14 -14.65
N ALA A 282 -23.03 36.46 -14.65
CA ALA A 282 -21.76 37.13 -14.38
C ALA A 282 -21.47 37.10 -12.87
N LEU A 283 -20.29 36.60 -12.50
CA LEU A 283 -19.78 36.64 -11.13
C LEU A 283 -19.13 38.00 -10.84
N PRO A 284 -19.27 38.55 -9.63
CA PRO A 284 -18.65 39.82 -9.23
C PRO A 284 -17.13 39.68 -9.05
N ARG A 285 -16.39 40.64 -9.61
CA ARG A 285 -14.95 40.84 -9.35
C ARG A 285 -14.76 41.36 -7.93
N PHE A 286 -14.03 40.60 -7.11
CA PHE A 286 -13.42 41.10 -5.88
C PHE A 286 -12.24 42.01 -6.22
N GLN A 287 -12.20 43.21 -5.65
CA GLN A 287 -11.00 44.06 -5.59
C GLN A 287 -10.44 44.00 -4.16
N PRO A 288 -9.15 43.68 -3.98
CA PRO A 288 -8.49 43.85 -2.68
C PRO A 288 -8.17 45.32 -2.41
N ARG A 289 -8.33 45.72 -1.15
CA ARG A 289 -7.81 46.99 -0.59
C ARG A 289 -6.34 46.85 -0.23
#